data_AF-A0A150M8H3-F1
#
_entry.id   AF-A0A150M8H3-F1
#
_cell.length_a   1.000
_cell.length_b   1.000
_cell.length_c   1.000
_cell.angle_alpha   90.00
_cell.angle_beta   90.00
_cell.angle_gamma   90.00
#
_symmetry.space_group_name_H-M   'P 1'
#
loop_
_entity.id
_entity.type
_entity.pdbx_description
1 polymer ?
#
loop_
_entity_poly.entity_id
_entity_poly.type
_entity_poly.pdbx_seq_one_letter_code
_entity_poly.pdbx_strand_id
1 'polypeptide(L)'
;MVIVLTGWFLWFILVWVVFLLVMMSIGGFFMFRKFLKRLPKEDGKSELDWQEYYIEQTRHLWGDEEKALLEELVRPVPELFRDVARQKIAGKIGELALKEQAPRITRDLLIRGYIIATPKRDHKFLIRTLQAKNIDLAPYQHLLESR
;
A
#
# COMPACT_ATOMS: atom_id res chain seq x y z
N MET A 1 -45.73 -12.09 34.43
CA MET A 1 -45.89 -11.22 33.24
C MET A 1 -45.09 -11.84 32.11
N VAL A 2 -45.72 -12.72 31.33
CA VAL A 2 -45.08 -13.27 30.13
C VAL A 2 -45.22 -12.21 29.06
N ILE A 3 -44.11 -11.71 28.53
CA ILE A 3 -44.14 -10.79 27.40
C ILE A 3 -44.62 -11.62 26.21
N VAL A 4 -45.89 -11.51 25.86
CA VAL A 4 -46.45 -12.13 24.66
C VAL A 4 -45.96 -11.30 23.47
N LEU A 5 -44.86 -11.75 22.89
CA LEU A 5 -44.24 -11.19 21.69
C LEU A 5 -45.17 -11.45 20.49
N THR A 6 -46.17 -10.59 20.28
CA THR A 6 -47.11 -10.70 19.15
C THR A 6 -47.30 -9.35 18.45
N GLY A 7 -47.09 -9.32 17.13
CA GLY A 7 -47.34 -8.14 16.28
C GLY A 7 -46.22 -7.85 15.27
N TRP A 8 -46.52 -6.97 14.30
CA TRP A 8 -45.58 -6.51 13.25
C TRP A 8 -44.32 -5.83 13.81
N PHE A 9 -44.43 -5.18 14.98
CA PHE A 9 -43.31 -4.53 15.66
C PHE A 9 -42.27 -5.52 16.18
N LEU A 10 -42.67 -6.73 16.56
CA LEU A 10 -41.73 -7.79 16.94
C LEU A 10 -40.88 -8.23 15.74
N TRP A 11 -41.54 -8.50 14.61
CA TRP A 11 -40.86 -8.86 13.36
C TRP A 11 -39.92 -7.76 12.90
N PHE A 12 -40.32 -6.49 13.06
CA PHE A 12 -39.44 -5.34 12.83
C PHE A 12 -38.18 -5.40 13.70
N ILE A 13 -38.31 -5.59 15.02
CA ILE A 13 -37.15 -5.72 15.93
C ILE A 13 -36.27 -6.91 15.54
N LEU A 14 -36.86 -8.08 15.27
CA LEU A 14 -36.12 -9.29 14.90
C LEU A 14 -35.32 -9.09 13.62
N VAL A 15 -35.92 -8.46 12.60
CA VAL A 15 -35.22 -8.08 11.36
C VAL A 15 -34.06 -7.14 11.66
N TRP A 16 -34.26 -6.12 12.50
CA TRP A 16 -33.18 -5.18 12.85
C TRP A 16 -32.05 -5.84 13.64
N VAL A 17 -32.34 -6.76 14.56
CA VAL A 17 -31.29 -7.50 15.29
C VAL A 17 -30.45 -8.32 14.31
N VAL A 18 -31.08 -9.07 13.41
CA VAL A 18 -30.37 -9.85 12.39
C VAL A 18 -29.59 -8.94 11.46
N PHE A 19 -30.19 -7.85 10.99
CA PHE A 19 -29.56 -6.88 10.11
C PHE A 19 -28.31 -6.26 10.75
N LEU A 20 -28.40 -5.81 12.00
CA LEU A 20 -27.28 -5.22 12.74
C LEU A 20 -26.17 -6.25 12.99
N LEU A 21 -26.54 -7.49 13.35
CA LEU A 21 -25.57 -8.56 13.55
C LEU A 21 -24.82 -8.88 12.26
N VAL A 22 -25.53 -9.01 11.13
CA VAL A 22 -24.92 -9.22 9.81
C VAL A 22 -24.01 -8.05 9.43
N MET A 23 -24.48 -6.81 9.56
CA MET A 23 -23.70 -5.61 9.27
C MET A 23 -22.43 -5.53 10.13
N MET A 24 -22.53 -5.83 11.42
CA MET A 24 -21.41 -5.86 12.35
C MET A 24 -20.43 -6.98 12.01
N SER A 25 -20.91 -8.18 11.68
CA SER A 25 -20.07 -9.31 11.26
C SER A 25 -19.33 -9.02 9.96
N ILE A 26 -19.98 -8.41 8.97
CA ILE A 26 -19.35 -8.01 7.71
C ILE A 26 -18.27 -6.95 7.98
N GLY A 27 -18.62 -5.89 8.72
CA GLY A 27 -17.65 -4.85 9.10
C GLY A 27 -16.45 -5.41 9.89
N GLY A 28 -16.73 -6.28 10.85
CA GLY A 28 -15.73 -7.01 11.63
C GLY A 28 -14.82 -7.87 10.76
N PHE A 29 -15.37 -8.61 9.79
CA PHE A 29 -14.59 -9.43 8.85
C PHE A 29 -13.61 -8.59 8.02
N PHE A 30 -14.05 -7.46 7.47
CA PHE A 30 -13.18 -6.55 6.71
C PHE A 30 -12.06 -5.96 7.58
N MET A 31 -12.40 -5.52 8.79
CA MET A 31 -11.41 -4.99 9.74
C MET A 31 -10.43 -6.07 10.20
N PHE A 32 -10.90 -7.29 10.47
CA PHE A 32 -10.06 -8.42 10.86
C PHE A 32 -9.09 -8.81 9.75
N ARG A 33 -9.54 -8.87 8.48
CA ARG A 33 -8.64 -9.10 7.34
C ARG A 33 -7.57 -8.02 7.20
N LYS A 34 -7.90 -6.76 7.48
CA LYS A 34 -6.93 -5.64 7.49
C LYS A 34 -5.97 -5.76 8.68
N PHE A 35 -6.46 -6.20 9.83
CA PHE A 35 -5.67 -6.43 11.04
C PHE A 35 -4.63 -7.54 10.83
N LEU A 36 -5.00 -8.66 10.20
CA LEU A 36 -4.06 -9.76 9.90
C LEU A 36 -2.84 -9.30 9.10
N LYS A 37 -2.96 -8.26 8.28
CA LYS A 37 -1.84 -7.68 7.51
C LYS A 37 -0.87 -6.84 8.36
N ARG A 38 -1.30 -6.41 9.55
CA ARG A 38 -0.50 -5.65 10.49
C ARG A 38 0.16 -6.51 11.56
N LEU A 39 -0.20 -7.80 11.62
CA LEU A 39 0.46 -8.70 12.54
C LEU A 39 1.95 -8.83 12.20
N PRO A 40 2.81 -8.91 13.21
CA PRO A 40 4.21 -9.20 12.99
C PRO A 40 4.38 -10.54 12.26
N LYS A 41 5.38 -10.61 11.38
CA LYS A 41 5.77 -11.86 10.71
C LYS A 41 6.56 -12.73 11.68
N GLU A 42 7.12 -13.84 11.20
CA GLU A 42 7.91 -14.79 12.00
C GLU A 42 9.09 -14.14 12.73
N ASP A 43 9.60 -13.02 12.20
CA ASP A 43 10.69 -12.22 12.74
C ASP A 43 10.25 -11.16 13.78
N GLY A 44 8.97 -11.10 14.13
CA GLY A 44 8.43 -10.13 15.08
C GLY A 44 8.19 -8.73 14.50
N LYS A 45 8.43 -8.50 13.20
CA LYS A 45 8.24 -7.21 12.53
C LYS A 45 7.07 -7.25 11.55
N SER A 46 6.27 -6.18 11.53
CA SER A 46 5.24 -5.99 10.51
C SER A 46 5.85 -5.51 9.19
N GLU A 47 5.06 -5.50 8.12
CA GLU A 47 5.48 -4.92 6.83
C GLU A 47 5.81 -3.44 6.92
N LEU A 48 5.15 -2.71 7.83
CA LEU A 48 5.40 -1.29 8.05
C LEU A 48 6.73 -1.08 8.79
N ASP A 49 7.04 -1.94 9.76
CA ASP A 49 8.31 -1.86 10.50
C ASP A 49 9.51 -2.11 9.56
N TRP A 50 9.35 -3.02 8.60
CA TRP A 50 10.36 -3.25 7.57
C TRP A 50 10.51 -2.08 6.60
N GLN A 51 9.41 -1.46 6.17
CA GLN A 51 9.46 -0.26 5.33
C GLN A 51 10.23 0.86 6.04
N GLU A 52 9.89 1.12 7.30
CA GLU A 52 10.54 2.14 8.10
C GLU A 52 12.03 1.86 8.29
N TYR A 53 12.36 0.60 8.60
CA TYR A 53 13.75 0.15 8.70
C TYR A 53 14.54 0.45 7.42
N TYR A 54 14.02 0.09 6.24
CA TYR A 54 14.71 0.34 4.98
C TYR A 54 14.85 1.83 4.66
N ILE A 55 13.84 2.65 4.97
CA ILE A 55 13.90 4.11 4.79
C ILE A 55 15.02 4.69 5.66
N GLU A 56 15.03 4.39 6.95
CA GLU A 56 16.03 4.93 7.87
C GLU A 56 17.45 4.48 7.51
N GLN A 57 17.64 3.20 7.18
CA GLN A 57 18.94 2.69 6.77
C GLN A 57 19.45 3.29 5.46
N THR A 58 18.56 3.73 4.57
CA THR A 58 18.97 4.27 3.25
C THR A 58 18.85 5.78 3.15
N ARG A 59 18.36 6.49 4.18
CA ARG A 59 18.12 7.95 4.15
C ARG A 59 19.33 8.75 3.65
N HIS A 60 20.53 8.32 4.02
CA HIS A 60 21.79 8.96 3.64
C HIS A 60 22.21 8.72 2.18
N LEU A 61 21.61 7.74 1.50
CA LEU A 61 21.88 7.41 0.10
C LEU A 61 21.08 8.28 -0.89
N TRP A 62 20.08 9.03 -0.42
CA TRP A 62 19.18 9.81 -1.26
C TRP A 62 19.77 11.18 -1.63
N GLY A 63 19.97 11.38 -2.93
CA GLY A 63 20.21 12.70 -3.51
C GLY A 63 18.93 13.55 -3.58
N ASP A 64 19.09 14.86 -3.76
CA ASP A 64 17.95 15.78 -3.82
C ASP A 64 17.15 15.63 -5.12
N GLU A 65 17.81 15.26 -6.22
CA GLU A 65 17.15 14.96 -7.50
C GLU A 65 16.23 13.73 -7.38
N GLU A 66 16.69 12.66 -6.71
CA GLU A 66 15.88 11.46 -6.49
C GLU A 66 14.71 11.71 -5.54
N LYS A 67 14.90 12.53 -4.49
CA LYS A 67 13.79 12.95 -3.62
C LYS A 67 12.75 13.72 -4.43
N ALA A 68 13.18 14.68 -5.25
CA ALA A 68 12.26 15.44 -6.10
C ALA A 68 11.53 14.54 -7.11
N LEU A 69 12.23 13.58 -7.73
CA LEU A 69 11.63 12.61 -8.63
C LEU A 69 10.59 11.72 -7.92
N LEU A 70 10.87 11.29 -6.68
CA LEU A 70 9.89 10.53 -5.89
C LEU A 70 8.62 11.35 -5.67
N GLU A 71 8.75 12.60 -5.21
CA GLU A 71 7.60 13.51 -5.00
C GLU A 71 6.78 13.67 -6.28
N GLU A 72 7.48 13.84 -7.41
CA GLU A 72 6.88 13.95 -8.71
C GLU A 72 6.11 12.70 -9.15
N LEU A 73 6.61 11.50 -8.85
CA LEU A 73 5.97 10.23 -9.18
C LEU A 73 4.76 9.90 -8.30
N VAL A 74 4.73 10.41 -7.05
CA VAL A 74 3.60 10.25 -6.14
C VAL A 74 2.55 11.36 -6.28
N ARG A 75 2.88 12.49 -6.88
CA ARG A 75 1.95 13.62 -7.10
C ARG A 75 0.59 13.22 -7.68
N PRO A 76 0.48 12.29 -8.65
CA PRO A 76 -0.80 11.90 -9.22
C PRO A 76 -1.68 11.07 -8.25
N VAL A 77 -1.13 10.59 -7.13
CA VAL A 77 -1.89 9.92 -6.07
C VAL A 77 -2.75 10.95 -5.31
N PRO A 78 -4.02 10.64 -4.98
CA PRO A 78 -4.85 11.53 -4.18
C PRO A 78 -4.19 11.86 -2.85
N GLU A 79 -4.35 13.11 -2.41
CA GLU A 79 -3.62 13.66 -1.27
C GLU A 79 -3.75 12.82 0.01
N LEU A 80 -4.96 12.34 0.31
CA LEU A 80 -5.24 11.47 1.46
C LEU A 80 -4.40 10.17 1.51
N PHE A 81 -3.88 9.72 0.36
CA PHE A 81 -3.10 8.49 0.24
C PHE A 81 -1.64 8.72 -0.16
N ARG A 82 -1.25 9.97 -0.43
CA ARG A 82 0.05 10.30 -1.02
C ARG A 82 1.20 9.91 -0.09
N ASP A 83 1.09 10.20 1.21
CA ASP A 83 2.13 9.86 2.18
C ASP A 83 2.32 8.36 2.34
N VAL A 84 1.22 7.61 2.37
CA VAL A 84 1.24 6.14 2.44
C VAL A 84 1.89 5.56 1.18
N ALA A 85 1.57 6.10 0.00
CA ALA A 85 2.20 5.67 -1.25
C ALA A 85 3.70 5.98 -1.25
N ARG A 86 4.08 7.19 -0.84
CA ARG A 86 5.47 7.65 -0.74
C ARG A 86 6.29 6.77 0.17
N GLN A 87 5.81 6.50 1.39
CA GLN A 87 6.50 5.64 2.35
C GLN A 87 6.67 4.22 1.79
N LYS A 88 5.62 3.65 1.19
CA LYS A 88 5.68 2.32 0.59
C LYS A 88 6.72 2.24 -0.55
N ILE A 89 6.75 3.24 -1.42
CA ILE A 89 7.71 3.32 -2.53
C ILE A 89 9.13 3.51 -2.00
N ALA A 90 9.33 4.46 -1.09
CA ALA A 90 10.63 4.74 -0.48
C ALA A 90 11.19 3.51 0.26
N GLY A 91 10.36 2.80 1.03
CA GLY A 91 10.74 1.55 1.70
C GLY A 91 11.18 0.47 0.71
N LYS A 92 10.49 0.33 -0.42
CA LYS A 92 10.88 -0.64 -1.47
C LYS A 92 12.19 -0.24 -2.16
N ILE A 93 12.39 1.05 -2.44
CA ILE A 93 13.65 1.55 -2.99
C ILE A 93 14.80 1.30 -2.01
N GLY A 94 14.59 1.57 -0.72
CA GLY A 94 15.57 1.30 0.32
C GLY A 94 15.92 -0.19 0.45
N GLU A 95 14.92 -1.07 0.38
CA GLU A 95 15.13 -2.52 0.36
C GLU A 95 16.01 -2.96 -0.82
N LEU A 96 15.72 -2.44 -2.03
CA LEU A 96 16.53 -2.73 -3.22
C LEU A 96 17.96 -2.19 -3.06
N ALA A 97 18.13 -0.96 -2.57
CA ALA A 97 19.45 -0.37 -2.33
C ALA A 97 20.29 -1.22 -1.38
N LEU A 98 19.74 -1.65 -0.24
CA LEU A 98 20.48 -2.48 0.71
C LEU A 98 20.82 -3.85 0.11
N LYS A 99 19.87 -4.47 -0.60
CA LYS A 99 20.08 -5.76 -1.26
C LYS A 99 21.17 -5.71 -2.32
N GLU A 100 21.24 -4.63 -3.07
CA GLU A 100 22.23 -4.40 -4.14
C GLU A 100 23.52 -3.74 -3.63
N GLN A 101 23.62 -3.46 -2.32
CA GLN A 101 24.73 -2.71 -1.71
C GLN A 101 25.02 -1.39 -2.46
N ALA A 102 23.95 -0.72 -2.88
CA ALA A 102 24.04 0.47 -3.70
C ALA A 102 24.68 1.63 -2.90
N PRO A 103 25.73 2.28 -3.42
CA PRO A 103 26.39 3.39 -2.71
C PRO A 103 25.57 4.68 -2.72
N ARG A 104 24.51 4.75 -3.54
CA ARG A 104 23.55 5.86 -3.62
C ARG A 104 22.26 5.38 -4.28
N ILE A 105 21.16 6.07 -4.02
CA ILE A 105 19.91 5.88 -4.80
C ILE A 105 20.12 6.49 -6.17
N THR A 106 20.05 5.69 -7.22
CA THR A 106 20.09 6.17 -8.60
C THR A 106 18.67 6.29 -9.14
N ARG A 107 18.50 7.10 -10.18
CA ARG A 107 17.24 7.16 -10.95
C ARG A 107 16.73 5.79 -11.36
N ASP A 108 17.62 4.89 -11.78
CA ASP A 108 17.27 3.52 -12.15
C ASP A 108 16.68 2.73 -10.97
N LEU A 109 17.37 2.73 -9.83
CA LEU A 109 16.90 2.05 -8.62
C LEU A 109 15.54 2.61 -8.14
N LEU A 110 15.37 3.93 -8.24
CA LEU A 110 14.12 4.61 -7.90
C LEU A 110 12.97 4.15 -8.81
N ILE A 111 13.18 4.10 -10.13
CA ILE A 111 12.16 3.66 -11.09
C ILE A 111 11.82 2.18 -10.85
N ARG A 112 12.82 1.31 -10.65
CA ARG A 112 12.59 -0.11 -10.32
C ARG A 112 11.78 -0.26 -9.04
N GLY A 113 12.15 0.46 -7.98
CA GLY A 113 11.41 0.44 -6.72
C GLY A 113 9.98 0.98 -6.84
N TYR A 114 9.77 2.03 -7.64
CA TYR A 114 8.44 2.55 -7.96
C TYR A 114 7.56 1.51 -8.66
N ILE A 115 8.09 0.81 -9.68
CA ILE A 115 7.37 -0.24 -10.41
C ILE A 115 7.02 -1.41 -9.48
N ILE A 116 8.00 -1.89 -8.70
CA ILE A 116 7.83 -3.04 -7.81
C ILE A 116 6.88 -2.72 -6.64
N ALA A 117 6.89 -1.49 -6.11
CA ALA A 117 6.00 -1.08 -5.03
C ALA A 117 4.54 -0.90 -5.47
N THR A 118 4.32 -0.63 -6.76
CA THR A 118 3.00 -0.34 -7.31
C THR A 118 2.21 -1.63 -7.56
N PRO A 119 0.98 -1.75 -7.02
CA PRO A 119 0.13 -2.91 -7.31
C PRO A 119 -0.21 -3.02 -8.79
N LYS A 120 -0.28 -4.25 -9.33
CA LYS A 120 -0.55 -4.49 -10.76
C LYS A 120 -1.82 -3.85 -11.30
N ARG A 121 -2.89 -3.87 -10.49
CA ARG A 121 -4.16 -3.22 -10.84
C ARG A 121 -3.98 -1.72 -11.15
N ASP A 122 -2.92 -1.11 -10.62
CA ASP A 122 -2.60 0.30 -10.74
C ASP A 122 -1.48 0.56 -11.80
N HIS A 123 -0.95 -0.49 -12.46
CA HIS A 123 0.14 -0.36 -13.45
C HIS A 123 -0.24 0.48 -14.67
N LYS A 124 -1.51 0.46 -15.10
CA LYS A 124 -1.99 1.36 -16.17
C LYS A 124 -1.72 2.83 -15.86
N PHE A 125 -1.85 3.22 -14.60
CA PHE A 125 -1.60 4.59 -14.16
C PHE A 125 -0.11 4.88 -14.00
N LEU A 126 0.64 3.92 -13.44
CA LEU A 126 2.09 4.00 -13.37
C LEU A 126 2.74 4.21 -14.75
N ILE A 127 2.34 3.41 -15.75
CA ILE A 127 2.90 3.49 -17.11
C ILE A 127 2.63 4.88 -17.70
N ARG A 128 1.40 5.39 -17.55
CA ARG A 128 1.04 6.74 -17.99
C ARG A 128 1.88 7.81 -17.31
N THR A 129 2.11 7.70 -16.00
CA THR A 129 2.94 8.64 -15.23
C THR A 129 4.39 8.63 -15.70
N LEU A 130 4.97 7.44 -15.93
CA LEU A 130 6.35 7.30 -16.40
C LEU A 130 6.51 7.83 -17.84
N GLN A 131 5.56 7.51 -18.74
CA GLN A 131 5.54 8.02 -20.11
C GLN A 131 5.38 9.54 -20.17
N ALA A 132 4.51 10.12 -19.34
CA ALA A 132 4.34 11.57 -19.24
C ALA A 132 5.62 12.29 -18.78
N LYS A 133 6.54 11.57 -18.13
CA LYS A 133 7.86 12.06 -17.71
C LYS A 133 8.98 11.71 -18.70
N ASN A 134 8.65 11.19 -19.87
CA ASN A 134 9.61 10.75 -20.89
C ASN A 134 10.63 9.74 -20.35
N ILE A 135 10.19 8.86 -19.44
CA ILE A 135 11.02 7.76 -18.93
C ILE A 135 10.88 6.58 -19.89
N ASP A 136 12.00 6.10 -20.43
CA ASP A 136 12.03 4.89 -21.24
C ASP A 136 11.69 3.67 -20.38
N LEU A 137 10.72 2.88 -20.86
CA LEU A 137 10.24 1.68 -20.18
C LEU A 137 10.91 0.40 -20.69
N ALA A 138 11.65 0.45 -21.81
CA ALA A 138 12.28 -0.73 -22.37
C ALA A 138 13.14 -1.51 -21.36
N PRO A 139 13.96 -0.88 -20.49
CA PRO A 139 14.75 -1.61 -19.49
C PRO A 139 13.90 -2.30 -18.41
N TYR A 140 12.66 -1.84 -18.22
CA TYR A 140 11.80 -2.23 -17.11
C TYR A 140 10.63 -3.14 -17.51
N GLN A 141 10.51 -3.52 -18.78
CA GLN A 141 9.41 -4.37 -19.27
C GLN A 141 9.27 -5.66 -18.45
N HIS A 142 10.38 -6.29 -18.10
CA HIS A 142 10.38 -7.50 -17.26
C HIS A 142 9.75 -7.28 -15.86
N LEU A 143 9.78 -6.06 -15.31
CA LEU A 143 9.12 -5.73 -14.04
C LEU A 143 7.63 -5.41 -14.20
N LEU A 144 7.21 -5.04 -15.41
CA LEU A 144 5.82 -4.77 -15.76
C LEU A 144 5.07 -6.06 -16.14
N GLU A 145 5.78 -7.02 -16.74
CA GLU A 145 5.23 -8.32 -17.16
C GLU A 145 5.32 -9.41 -16.08
N SER A 146 6.25 -9.28 -15.12
CA SER A 146 6.44 -10.30 -14.10
C SER A 146 5.40 -10.22 -12.98
N ARG A 147 4.73 -11.37 -12.82
CA ARG A 147 3.60 -11.69 -11.96
C ARG A 147 2.26 -11.24 -12.49
#